data_AF-A0A0C1K9M5-F1
#
_entry.id   AF-A0A0C1K9M5-F1
#
_cell.length_a   1.000
_cell.length_b   1.000
_cell.length_c   1.000
_cell.angle_alpha   90.00
_cell.angle_beta   90.00
_cell.angle_gamma   90.00
#
_symmetry.space_group_name_H-M   'P 1'
#
loop_
_entity.id
_entity.type
_entity.pdbx_description
1 polymer ?
#
loop_
_entity_poly.entity_id
_entity_poly.type
_entity_poly.pdbx_seq_one_letter_code
_entity_poly.pdbx_strand_id
1 'polypeptide(L)'
;MVVDLGHLQNPDGLKQILMGMKEDQASDKLVAKAAIIASEQKAELQEQQSEEKNPLAAALRRSDRQIKAHTSSVKKAKEAKLAQKKLMPPKELEERAQEFSRRNPQFPPAGLLALTEKLKDGMSKQEILEMIQKEYPNPIEASLALEFLISVTLEDFKETLQFAQVDLNKEIIDKREQEVAQKVEKEAKKATQEATEAALKIVQGGDLNKLLDYLMSNPIEATAIYKMLDEGYGKNLKKLSLSF
;
A
#
# COMPACT_ATOMS: atom_id res chain seq x y z
N MET A 1 22.91 -23.15 48.79
CA MET A 1 21.85 -23.87 48.06
C MET A 1 22.02 -23.50 46.60
N VAL A 2 22.37 -24.49 45.76
CA VAL A 2 22.61 -24.31 44.33
C VAL A 2 21.24 -24.11 43.67
N VAL A 3 21.02 -22.94 43.08
CA VAL A 3 19.80 -22.70 42.28
C VAL A 3 20.01 -23.46 40.97
N ASP A 4 19.32 -24.59 40.84
CA ASP A 4 19.34 -25.41 39.63
C ASP A 4 18.69 -24.61 38.49
N LEU A 5 19.55 -24.12 37.58
CA LEU A 5 19.16 -23.30 36.42
C LEU A 5 18.83 -24.17 35.18
N GLY A 6 18.69 -25.48 35.33
CA GLY A 6 18.43 -26.43 34.24
C GLY A 6 17.09 -26.23 33.50
N HIS A 7 16.21 -25.34 33.95
CA HIS A 7 14.88 -25.12 33.36
C HIS A 7 14.83 -23.98 32.33
N LEU A 8 15.92 -23.19 32.20
CA LEU A 8 16.00 -22.07 31.25
C LEU A 8 16.52 -22.47 29.85
N GLN A 9 17.01 -23.70 29.67
CA GLN A 9 17.48 -24.21 28.38
C GLN A 9 16.48 -25.15 27.68
N ASN A 10 15.36 -25.49 28.32
CA ASN A 10 14.32 -26.33 27.72
C ASN A 10 13.09 -25.49 27.30
N PRO A 11 12.60 -25.62 26.06
CA PRO A 11 11.47 -24.84 25.56
C PRO A 11 10.17 -25.09 26.34
N ASP A 12 10.04 -26.24 27.01
CA ASP A 12 8.86 -26.57 27.82
C ASP A 12 8.89 -25.97 29.23
N GLY A 13 10.08 -25.75 29.82
CA GLY A 13 10.22 -25.04 31.09
C GLY A 13 9.87 -23.55 30.96
N LEU A 14 10.29 -22.92 29.85
CA LEU A 14 9.90 -21.56 29.52
C LEU A 14 8.39 -21.41 29.29
N LYS A 15 7.73 -22.41 28.66
CA LYS A 15 6.27 -22.41 28.48
C LYS A 15 5.53 -22.49 29.81
N GLN A 16 5.98 -23.31 30.76
CA GLN A 16 5.37 -23.39 32.09
C GLN A 16 5.48 -22.07 32.85
N ILE A 17 6.64 -21.40 32.79
CA ILE A 17 6.84 -20.09 33.41
C ILE A 17 5.93 -19.04 32.76
N LEU A 18 5.84 -19.03 31.43
CA LEU A 18 4.97 -18.09 30.70
C LEU A 18 3.47 -18.33 30.98
N MET A 19 3.09 -19.59 31.21
CA MET A 19 1.72 -19.98 31.57
C MET A 19 1.39 -19.51 32.99
N GLY A 20 2.29 -19.72 33.96
CA GLY A 20 2.13 -19.20 35.33
C GLY A 20 2.03 -17.67 35.38
N MET A 21 2.88 -16.96 34.62
CA MET A 21 2.79 -15.49 34.53
C MET A 21 1.48 -14.98 33.94
N LYS A 22 0.88 -15.71 32.99
CA LYS A 22 -0.44 -15.36 32.44
C LYS A 22 -1.57 -15.63 33.45
N GLU A 23 -1.42 -16.66 34.26
CA GLU A 23 -2.38 -17.03 35.29
C GLU A 23 -2.38 -16.02 36.45
N ASP A 24 -1.19 -15.55 36.85
CA ASP A 24 -1.03 -14.47 37.84
C ASP A 24 -1.58 -13.13 37.33
N GLN A 25 -1.36 -12.79 36.06
CA GLN A 25 -1.97 -11.59 35.47
C GLN A 25 -3.51 -11.70 35.34
N ALA A 26 -4.03 -12.92 35.14
CA ALA A 26 -5.46 -13.14 35.09
C ALA A 26 -6.09 -13.04 36.48
N SER A 27 -5.43 -13.57 37.51
CA SER A 27 -5.88 -13.48 38.90
C SER A 27 -5.86 -12.04 39.41
N ASP A 28 -4.79 -11.27 39.13
CA ASP A 28 -4.71 -9.84 39.47
C ASP A 28 -5.81 -9.01 38.82
N LYS A 29 -6.14 -9.28 37.55
CA LYS A 29 -7.25 -8.61 36.84
C LYS A 29 -8.61 -8.95 37.45
N LEU A 30 -8.80 -10.18 37.92
CA LEU A 30 -10.03 -10.60 38.60
C LEU A 30 -10.16 -9.94 39.97
N VAL A 31 -9.07 -9.83 40.73
CA VAL A 31 -9.02 -9.12 42.02
C VAL A 31 -9.29 -7.63 41.84
N ALA A 32 -8.70 -6.99 40.83
CA ALA A 32 -8.97 -5.59 40.51
C ALA A 32 -10.45 -5.37 40.13
N LYS A 33 -11.04 -6.26 39.32
CA LYS A 33 -12.47 -6.20 39.00
C LYS A 33 -13.36 -6.39 40.23
N ALA A 34 -13.03 -7.34 41.10
CA ALA A 34 -13.77 -7.58 42.34
C ALA A 34 -13.70 -6.36 43.28
N ALA A 35 -12.55 -5.69 43.37
CA ALA A 35 -12.38 -4.48 44.16
C ALA A 35 -13.21 -3.30 43.62
N ILE A 36 -13.29 -3.14 42.29
CA ILE A 36 -14.14 -2.12 41.65
C ILE A 36 -15.61 -2.40 41.96
N ILE A 37 -16.09 -3.64 41.76
CA ILE A 37 -17.47 -4.02 42.04
C ILE A 37 -17.82 -3.81 43.51
N ALA A 38 -16.92 -4.18 44.43
CA ALA A 38 -17.13 -3.96 45.87
C ALA A 38 -17.18 -2.45 46.23
N SER A 39 -16.40 -1.62 45.55
CA SER A 39 -16.42 -0.16 45.74
C SER A 39 -17.70 0.48 45.20
N GLU A 40 -18.22 -0.01 44.07
CA GLU A 40 -19.49 0.42 43.48
C GLU A 40 -20.67 0.03 44.38
N GLN A 41 -20.69 -1.21 44.88
CA GLN A 41 -21.72 -1.67 45.82
C GLN A 41 -21.73 -0.88 47.13
N LYS A 42 -20.54 -0.52 47.65
CA LYS A 42 -20.44 0.31 48.86
C LYS A 42 -20.93 1.73 48.64
N ALA A 43 -20.70 2.30 47.45
CA ALA A 43 -21.25 3.60 47.07
C ALA A 43 -22.77 3.57 46.90
N GLU A 44 -23.32 2.53 46.28
CA GLU A 44 -24.78 2.34 46.12
C GLU A 44 -25.50 2.19 47.46
N LEU A 45 -24.95 1.43 48.40
CA LEU A 45 -25.51 1.27 49.75
C LEU A 45 -25.50 2.58 50.55
N GLN A 46 -24.45 3.40 50.38
CA GLN A 46 -24.35 4.72 51.03
C GLN A 46 -25.32 5.73 50.40
N GLU A 47 -25.59 5.61 49.10
CA GLU A 47 -26.63 6.41 48.43
C GLU A 47 -28.04 6.05 48.92
N GLN A 48 -28.37 4.76 49.07
CA GLN A 48 -29.69 4.31 49.56
C GLN A 48 -29.99 4.84 50.98
N GLN A 49 -28.99 4.84 51.87
CA GLN A 49 -29.14 5.39 53.23
C GLN A 49 -29.32 6.91 53.27
N SER A 50 -28.85 7.63 52.24
CA SER A 50 -29.03 9.08 52.11
C SER A 50 -30.41 9.47 51.55
N GLU A 51 -31.03 8.58 50.76
CA GLU A 51 -32.35 8.79 50.16
C GLU A 51 -33.50 8.69 51.18
N GLU A 52 -33.37 7.85 52.22
CA GLU A 52 -34.37 7.72 53.30
C GLU A 52 -34.45 8.96 54.21
N LYS A 53 -33.38 9.76 54.30
CA LYS A 53 -33.30 10.90 55.22
C LYS A 53 -33.71 12.24 54.62
N ASN A 54 -33.82 12.35 53.29
CA ASN A 54 -34.23 13.60 52.64
C ASN A 54 -35.00 13.38 51.31
N PRO A 55 -36.33 13.44 51.34
CA PRO A 55 -37.16 13.19 50.16
C PRO A 55 -36.98 14.24 49.04
N LEU A 56 -36.53 15.46 49.35
CA LEU A 56 -36.26 16.49 48.34
C LEU A 56 -34.98 16.20 47.54
N ALA A 57 -33.96 15.66 48.19
CA ALA A 57 -32.71 15.27 47.54
C ALA A 57 -32.90 14.09 46.57
N ALA A 58 -33.80 13.16 46.91
CA ALA A 58 -34.19 12.05 46.03
C ALA A 58 -34.91 12.54 44.75
N ALA A 59 -35.77 13.55 44.86
CA ALA A 59 -36.47 14.13 43.71
C ALA A 59 -35.52 14.84 42.73
N LEU A 60 -34.59 15.66 43.25
CA LEU A 60 -33.57 16.38 42.46
C LEU A 60 -32.62 15.41 41.72
N ARG A 61 -32.23 14.30 42.38
CA ARG A 61 -31.36 13.29 41.75
C ARG A 61 -32.07 12.47 40.67
N ARG A 62 -33.38 12.24 40.79
CA ARG A 62 -34.18 11.58 39.73
C ARG A 62 -34.25 12.43 38.46
N SER A 63 -34.41 13.75 38.60
CA SER A 63 -34.32 14.66 37.45
C SER A 63 -32.91 14.66 36.84
N ASP A 64 -31.84 14.65 37.65
CA ASP A 64 -30.47 14.59 37.14
C ASP A 64 -30.17 13.28 36.40
N ARG A 65 -30.67 12.14 36.89
CA ARG A 65 -30.53 10.85 36.20
C ARG A 65 -31.28 10.84 34.86
N GLN A 66 -32.47 11.44 34.78
CA GLN A 66 -33.21 11.59 33.51
C GLN A 66 -32.47 12.50 32.53
N ILE A 67 -31.87 13.60 32.99
CA ILE A 67 -31.07 14.52 32.16
C ILE A 67 -29.79 13.82 31.67
N LYS A 68 -29.11 13.04 32.51
CA LYS A 68 -27.93 12.25 32.12
C LYS A 68 -28.27 11.13 31.13
N ALA A 69 -29.42 10.47 31.29
CA ALA A 69 -29.91 9.47 30.33
C ALA A 69 -30.21 10.10 28.96
N HIS A 70 -30.84 11.28 28.94
CA HIS A 70 -31.14 11.98 27.69
C HIS A 70 -29.88 12.51 26.99
N THR A 71 -28.92 13.05 27.74
CA THR A 71 -27.64 13.53 27.19
C THR A 71 -26.73 12.39 26.70
N SER A 72 -26.72 11.23 27.38
CA SER A 72 -26.00 10.06 26.89
C SER A 72 -26.63 9.45 25.64
N SER A 73 -27.96 9.44 25.54
CA SER A 73 -28.69 9.03 24.33
C SER A 73 -28.43 9.98 23.15
N VAL A 74 -28.44 11.29 23.40
CA VAL A 74 -28.12 12.30 22.37
C VAL A 74 -26.64 12.25 21.95
N LYS A 75 -25.71 11.97 22.86
CA LYS A 75 -24.30 11.73 22.52
C LYS A 75 -24.11 10.47 21.69
N LYS A 76 -24.75 9.35 22.06
CA LYS A 76 -24.77 8.12 21.26
C LYS A 76 -25.40 8.32 19.88
N ALA A 77 -26.46 9.13 19.79
CA ALA A 77 -27.08 9.48 18.51
C ALA A 77 -26.21 10.43 17.66
N LYS A 78 -25.43 11.32 18.29
CA LYS A 78 -24.42 12.14 17.59
C LYS A 78 -23.23 11.30 17.13
N GLU A 79 -22.73 10.38 17.94
CA GLU A 79 -21.66 9.43 17.55
C GLU A 79 -22.12 8.49 16.44
N ALA A 80 -23.37 8.00 16.50
CA ALA A 80 -23.97 7.20 15.42
C ALA A 80 -24.21 8.02 14.13
N LYS A 81 -24.45 9.33 14.22
CA LYS A 81 -24.53 10.24 13.06
C LYS A 81 -23.16 10.67 12.52
N LEU A 82 -22.13 10.76 13.37
CA LEU A 82 -20.74 10.95 12.94
C LEU A 82 -20.17 9.68 12.28
N ALA A 83 -20.71 8.52 12.60
CA ALA A 83 -20.46 7.26 11.90
C ALA A 83 -21.30 7.06 10.62
N GLN A 84 -22.15 8.04 10.24
CA GLN A 84 -22.76 8.04 8.91
C GLN A 84 -21.69 8.45 7.89
N LYS A 85 -21.00 7.41 7.42
CA LYS A 85 -20.13 7.27 6.25
C LYS A 85 -20.00 8.56 5.43
N LYS A 86 -18.75 8.99 5.22
CA LYS A 86 -18.34 9.99 4.21
C LYS A 86 -18.62 9.55 2.75
N LEU A 87 -19.56 8.65 2.52
CA LEU A 87 -19.93 8.10 1.23
C LEU A 87 -21.31 8.61 0.84
N MET A 88 -21.57 8.68 -0.46
CA MET A 88 -22.89 8.98 -1.00
C MET A 88 -23.96 8.02 -0.45
N PRO A 89 -25.24 8.43 -0.42
CA PRO A 89 -26.35 7.55 -0.08
C PRO A 89 -26.29 6.23 -0.89
N PRO A 90 -26.66 5.08 -0.28
CA PRO A 90 -26.47 3.76 -0.89
C PRO A 90 -27.13 3.61 -2.27
N LYS A 91 -28.28 4.26 -2.49
CA LYS A 91 -28.95 4.27 -3.81
C LYS A 91 -28.14 4.97 -4.90
N GLU A 92 -27.59 6.15 -4.58
CA GLU A 92 -26.75 6.91 -5.52
C GLU A 92 -25.43 6.19 -5.81
N LEU A 93 -24.92 5.47 -4.79
CA LEU A 93 -23.71 4.68 -4.90
C LEU A 93 -23.90 3.45 -5.82
N GLU A 94 -25.03 2.76 -5.72
CA GLU A 94 -25.41 1.69 -6.64
C GLU A 94 -25.58 2.19 -8.09
N GLU A 95 -26.26 3.33 -8.28
CA GLU A 95 -26.43 3.94 -9.60
C GLU A 95 -25.08 4.33 -10.23
N ARG A 96 -24.20 4.97 -9.46
CA ARG A 96 -22.82 5.29 -9.86
C ARG A 96 -22.02 4.04 -10.20
N ALA A 97 -22.11 2.99 -9.41
CA ALA A 97 -21.40 1.73 -9.66
C ALA A 97 -21.89 1.07 -10.96
N GLN A 98 -23.19 1.11 -11.23
CA GLN A 98 -23.76 0.61 -12.48
C GLN A 98 -23.32 1.45 -13.69
N GLU A 99 -23.34 2.78 -13.58
CA GLU A 99 -22.89 3.67 -14.65
C GLU A 99 -21.40 3.49 -14.95
N PHE A 100 -20.58 3.36 -13.90
CA PHE A 100 -19.15 3.11 -14.04
C PHE A 100 -18.86 1.75 -14.68
N SER A 101 -19.60 0.72 -14.29
CA SER A 101 -19.50 -0.63 -14.88
C SER A 101 -19.91 -0.65 -16.36
N ARG A 102 -20.90 0.16 -16.77
CA ARG A 102 -21.28 0.30 -18.18
C ARG A 102 -20.17 0.91 -19.03
N ARG A 103 -19.41 1.86 -18.46
CA ARG A 103 -18.25 2.49 -19.13
C ARG A 103 -17.02 1.62 -19.10
N ASN A 104 -16.86 0.82 -18.04
CA ASN A 104 -15.72 -0.03 -17.79
C ASN A 104 -16.18 -1.46 -17.45
N PRO A 105 -16.39 -2.34 -18.45
CA PRO A 105 -16.90 -3.70 -18.27
C PRO A 105 -16.06 -4.58 -17.32
N GLN A 106 -14.79 -4.22 -17.14
CA GLN A 106 -13.84 -4.89 -16.26
C GLN A 106 -14.13 -4.66 -14.76
N PHE A 107 -15.01 -3.71 -14.42
CA PHE A 107 -15.44 -3.46 -13.04
C PHE A 107 -16.90 -3.88 -12.85
N PRO A 108 -17.17 -5.05 -12.23
CA PRO A 108 -18.54 -5.41 -11.87
C PRO A 108 -19.07 -4.50 -10.76
N PRO A 109 -20.36 -4.10 -10.77
CA PRO A 109 -20.92 -3.19 -9.77
C PRO A 109 -20.78 -3.73 -8.35
N ALA A 110 -20.93 -5.05 -8.18
CA ALA A 110 -20.75 -5.73 -6.89
C ALA A 110 -19.31 -5.61 -6.36
N GLY A 111 -18.30 -5.64 -7.22
CA GLY A 111 -16.90 -5.47 -6.83
C GLY A 111 -16.58 -4.03 -6.41
N LEU A 112 -17.16 -3.05 -7.11
CA LEU A 112 -17.05 -1.63 -6.75
C LEU A 112 -17.74 -1.34 -5.40
N LEU A 113 -18.92 -1.93 -5.18
CA LEU A 113 -19.63 -1.83 -3.90
C LEU A 113 -18.81 -2.45 -2.77
N ALA A 114 -18.26 -3.65 -2.96
CA ALA A 114 -17.38 -4.30 -1.98
C ALA A 114 -16.14 -3.46 -1.64
N LEU A 115 -15.57 -2.76 -2.63
CA LEU A 115 -14.46 -1.83 -2.44
C LEU A 115 -14.86 -0.67 -1.51
N THR A 116 -16.06 -0.11 -1.69
CA THR A 116 -16.58 0.97 -0.83
C THR A 116 -16.89 0.50 0.60
N GLU A 117 -17.27 -0.77 0.78
CA GLU A 117 -17.52 -1.34 2.11
C GLU A 117 -16.22 -1.60 2.89
N LYS A 118 -15.14 -1.92 2.19
CA LYS A 118 -13.81 -2.10 2.78
C LYS A 118 -13.15 -0.78 3.18
N LEU A 119 -13.57 0.33 2.58
CA LEU A 119 -13.11 1.67 2.90
C LEU A 119 -13.56 2.05 4.32
N LYS A 120 -12.62 2.15 5.27
CA LYS A 120 -12.90 2.56 6.65
C LYS A 120 -12.54 4.03 6.85
N ASP A 121 -13.31 4.69 7.71
CA ASP A 121 -13.02 6.05 8.15
C ASP A 121 -11.66 6.11 8.86
N GLY A 122 -10.78 6.99 8.40
CA GLY A 122 -9.44 7.17 8.97
C GLY A 122 -8.34 6.27 8.40
N MET A 123 -8.60 5.50 7.34
CA MET A 123 -7.51 4.82 6.62
C MET A 123 -6.51 5.83 6.07
N SER A 124 -5.24 5.50 6.24
CA SER A 124 -4.13 6.21 5.63
C SER A 124 -4.09 5.99 4.12
N LYS A 125 -3.47 6.92 3.40
CA LYS A 125 -3.21 6.81 1.95
C LYS A 125 -2.56 5.47 1.56
N GLN A 126 -1.61 4.99 2.37
CA GLN A 126 -0.88 3.73 2.12
C GLN A 126 -1.80 2.51 2.23
N GLU A 127 -2.66 2.47 3.24
CA GLU A 127 -3.62 1.38 3.43
C GLU A 127 -4.65 1.31 2.29
N ILE A 128 -5.09 2.47 1.79
CA ILE A 128 -5.98 2.55 0.63
C ILE A 128 -5.29 2.00 -0.61
N LEU A 129 -4.05 2.44 -0.87
CA LEU A 129 -3.28 1.95 -2.02
C LEU A 129 -3.03 0.44 -1.95
N GLU A 130 -2.66 -0.08 -0.78
CA GLU A 130 -2.48 -1.51 -0.58
C GLU A 130 -3.77 -2.30 -0.81
N MET A 131 -4.90 -1.80 -0.32
CA MET A 131 -6.20 -2.45 -0.52
C MET A 131 -6.52 -2.56 -2.01
N ILE A 132 -6.37 -1.44 -2.73
CA ILE A 132 -6.73 -1.36 -4.14
C ILE A 132 -5.77 -2.20 -5.00
N GLN A 133 -4.46 -2.19 -4.71
CA GLN A 133 -3.49 -3.03 -5.40
C GLN A 133 -3.70 -4.53 -5.14
N LYS A 134 -4.19 -4.91 -3.95
CA LYS A 134 -4.54 -6.30 -3.64
C LYS A 134 -5.76 -6.78 -4.44
N GLU A 135 -6.72 -5.89 -4.66
CA GLU A 135 -7.99 -6.21 -5.34
C GLU A 135 -7.89 -6.06 -6.86
N TYR A 136 -7.10 -5.09 -7.32
CA TYR A 136 -6.80 -4.78 -8.72
C TYR A 136 -5.27 -4.72 -8.91
N PRO A 137 -4.63 -5.86 -9.27
CA PRO A 137 -3.17 -5.91 -9.45
C PRO A 137 -2.67 -5.05 -10.61
N ASN A 138 -3.53 -4.75 -11.58
CA ASN A 138 -3.20 -3.90 -12.72
C ASN A 138 -3.21 -2.43 -12.27
N PRO A 139 -2.09 -1.69 -12.41
CA PRO A 139 -2.01 -0.29 -11.99
C PRO A 139 -3.05 0.62 -12.65
N ILE A 140 -3.42 0.35 -13.91
CA ILE A 140 -4.42 1.14 -14.65
C ILE A 140 -5.80 0.90 -14.05
N GLU A 141 -6.12 -0.35 -13.72
CA GLU A 141 -7.39 -0.69 -13.09
C GLU A 141 -7.47 -0.16 -11.65
N ALA A 142 -6.37 -0.22 -10.91
CA ALA A 142 -6.26 0.39 -9.59
C ALA A 142 -6.50 1.92 -9.64
N SER A 143 -5.99 2.61 -10.67
CA SER A 143 -6.22 4.05 -10.85
C SER A 143 -7.68 4.36 -11.19
N LEU A 144 -8.32 3.55 -12.04
CA LEU A 144 -9.74 3.67 -12.36
C LEU A 144 -10.64 3.38 -11.14
N ALA A 145 -10.28 2.39 -10.32
CA ALA A 145 -10.97 2.09 -9.08
C ALA A 145 -10.86 3.25 -8.07
N LEU A 146 -9.68 3.89 -7.97
CA LEU A 146 -9.50 5.12 -7.19
C LEU A 146 -10.37 6.26 -7.72
N GLU A 147 -10.47 6.44 -9.03
CA GLU A 147 -11.34 7.46 -9.64
C GLU A 147 -12.81 7.25 -9.27
N PHE A 148 -13.27 5.99 -9.29
CA PHE A 148 -14.60 5.64 -8.81
C PHE A 148 -14.77 5.99 -7.33
N LEU A 149 -13.83 5.61 -6.46
CA LEU A 149 -13.88 5.93 -5.03
C LEU A 149 -13.95 7.44 -4.78
N ILE A 150 -13.11 8.22 -5.46
CA ILE A 150 -13.13 9.70 -5.41
C ILE A 150 -14.49 10.25 -5.80
N SER A 151 -15.15 9.64 -6.78
CA SER A 151 -16.46 10.07 -7.24
C SER A 151 -17.53 9.87 -6.16
N VAL A 152 -17.47 8.78 -5.38
CA VAL A 152 -18.50 8.40 -4.40
C VAL A 152 -18.20 8.85 -2.97
N THR A 153 -17.01 9.38 -2.69
CA THR A 153 -16.62 9.92 -1.37
C THR A 153 -16.85 11.42 -1.24
N LEU A 154 -17.23 11.85 -0.03
CA LEU A 154 -17.44 13.23 0.41
C LEU A 154 -16.11 13.91 0.82
N GLU A 155 -16.13 15.25 0.82
CA GLU A 155 -14.99 16.18 0.72
C GLU A 155 -13.73 15.80 1.53
N ASP A 156 -13.83 15.51 2.83
CA ASP A 156 -12.66 15.25 3.67
C ASP A 156 -11.82 14.01 3.26
N PHE A 157 -12.46 12.98 2.69
CA PHE A 157 -11.76 11.74 2.30
C PHE A 157 -11.27 11.80 0.84
N LYS A 158 -11.87 12.72 0.07
CA LYS A 158 -11.61 12.92 -1.34
C LYS A 158 -10.19 13.42 -1.60
N GLU A 159 -9.67 14.33 -0.77
CA GLU A 159 -8.30 14.83 -0.90
C GLU A 159 -7.28 13.70 -0.71
N THR A 160 -7.47 12.85 0.30
CA THR A 160 -6.56 11.73 0.57
C THR A 160 -6.54 10.73 -0.59
N LEU A 161 -7.70 10.46 -1.19
CA LEU A 161 -7.83 9.62 -2.38
C LEU A 161 -7.21 10.26 -3.62
N GLN A 162 -7.36 11.57 -3.80
CA GLN A 162 -6.69 12.30 -4.90
C GLN A 162 -5.18 12.24 -4.76
N PHE A 163 -4.64 12.41 -3.56
CA PHE A 163 -3.20 12.22 -3.31
C PHE A 163 -2.75 10.78 -3.56
N ALA A 164 -3.58 9.78 -3.25
CA ALA A 164 -3.30 8.38 -3.60
C ALA A 164 -3.26 8.18 -5.13
N GLN A 165 -4.21 8.76 -5.85
CA GLN A 165 -4.27 8.68 -7.32
C GLN A 165 -3.09 9.34 -8.01
N VAL A 166 -2.64 10.50 -7.52
CA VAL A 166 -1.46 11.20 -8.06
C VAL A 166 -0.20 10.34 -7.92
N ASP A 167 0.01 9.71 -6.76
CA ASP A 167 1.18 8.86 -6.55
C ASP A 167 1.14 7.61 -7.41
N LEU A 168 -0.02 6.95 -7.50
CA LEU A 168 -0.18 5.78 -8.34
C LEU A 168 0.06 6.12 -9.83
N ASN A 169 -0.45 7.26 -10.29
CA ASN A 169 -0.22 7.71 -11.67
C ASN A 169 1.25 8.03 -11.93
N LYS A 170 1.96 8.63 -10.97
CA LYS A 170 3.42 8.82 -11.08
C LYS A 170 4.14 7.49 -11.20
N GLU A 171 3.81 6.51 -10.35
CA GLU A 171 4.43 5.18 -10.42
C GLU A 171 4.19 4.49 -11.78
N ILE A 172 2.98 4.65 -12.34
CA ILE A 172 2.64 4.14 -13.68
C ILE A 172 3.48 4.81 -14.77
N ILE A 173 3.64 6.14 -14.69
CA ILE A 173 4.45 6.90 -15.65
C ILE A 173 5.92 6.48 -15.54
N ASP A 174 6.48 6.44 -14.33
CA ASP A 174 7.87 6.05 -14.09
C ASP A 174 8.16 4.64 -14.61
N LYS A 175 7.25 3.68 -14.37
CA LYS A 175 7.37 2.31 -14.89
C LYS A 175 7.34 2.29 -16.43
N ARG A 176 6.43 3.04 -17.05
CA ARG A 176 6.36 3.14 -18.52
C ARG A 176 7.60 3.78 -19.11
N GLU A 177 8.12 4.84 -18.50
CA GLU A 177 9.35 5.49 -18.93
C GLU A 177 10.53 4.54 -18.85
N GLN A 178 10.64 3.75 -17.78
CA GLN A 178 11.66 2.71 -17.66
C GLN A 178 11.51 1.61 -18.73
N GLU A 179 10.29 1.14 -19.00
CA GLU A 179 10.06 0.16 -20.06
C GLU A 179 10.42 0.70 -21.45
N VAL A 180 10.05 1.96 -21.74
CA VAL A 180 10.39 2.63 -22.99
C VAL A 180 11.90 2.81 -23.09
N ALA A 181 12.56 3.28 -22.03
CA ALA A 181 14.01 3.42 -21.99
C ALA A 181 14.71 2.09 -22.25
N GLN A 182 14.26 1.00 -21.65
CA GLN A 182 14.80 -0.35 -21.89
C GLN A 182 14.57 -0.82 -23.33
N LYS A 183 13.41 -0.53 -23.93
CA LYS A 183 13.12 -0.87 -25.33
C LYS A 183 14.03 -0.09 -26.28
N VAL A 184 14.15 1.21 -26.06
CA VAL A 184 15.05 2.09 -26.85
C VAL A 184 16.50 1.65 -26.68
N GLU A 185 16.94 1.29 -25.48
CA GLU A 185 18.30 0.78 -25.24
C GLU A 185 18.55 -0.55 -25.97
N LYS A 186 17.58 -1.47 -25.93
CA LYS A 186 17.68 -2.75 -26.66
C LYS A 186 17.71 -2.53 -28.17
N GLU A 187 16.88 -1.63 -28.68
CA GLU A 187 16.83 -1.31 -30.10
C GLU A 187 18.10 -0.61 -30.56
N ALA A 188 18.63 0.33 -29.76
CA ALA A 188 19.92 0.96 -30.00
C ALA A 188 21.07 -0.07 -30.01
N LYS A 189 21.12 -0.99 -29.04
CA LYS A 189 22.12 -2.07 -29.02
C LYS A 189 21.99 -3.01 -30.22
N LYS A 190 20.77 -3.29 -30.67
CA LYS A 190 20.55 -4.13 -31.85
C LYS A 190 21.01 -3.41 -33.12
N ALA A 191 20.68 -2.13 -33.27
CA ALA A 191 21.12 -1.31 -34.39
C ALA A 191 22.65 -1.18 -34.44
N THR A 192 23.32 -1.00 -33.30
CA THR A 192 24.79 -0.97 -33.27
C THR A 192 25.42 -2.33 -33.58
N GLN A 193 24.82 -3.43 -33.17
CA GLN A 193 25.24 -4.78 -33.55
C GLN A 193 25.11 -5.02 -35.06
N GLU A 194 23.95 -4.71 -35.64
CA GLU A 194 23.70 -4.85 -37.09
C GLU A 194 24.66 -3.96 -37.91
N ALA A 195 24.92 -2.73 -37.45
CA ALA A 195 25.88 -1.83 -38.08
C ALA A 195 27.32 -2.37 -38.00
N THR A 196 27.70 -2.96 -36.86
CA THR A 196 29.02 -3.59 -36.70
C THR A 196 29.19 -4.80 -37.63
N GLU A 197 28.17 -5.65 -37.76
CA GLU A 197 28.18 -6.80 -38.67
C GLU A 197 28.29 -6.39 -40.15
N ALA A 198 27.57 -5.33 -40.55
CA ALA A 198 27.65 -4.79 -41.89
C ALA A 198 29.04 -4.17 -42.17
N ALA A 199 29.61 -3.43 -41.21
CA ALA A 199 30.97 -2.90 -41.31
C ALA A 199 32.02 -4.02 -41.43
N LEU A 200 31.88 -5.13 -40.69
CA LEU A 200 32.72 -6.32 -40.82
C LEU A 200 32.69 -6.92 -42.23
N LYS A 201 31.51 -7.00 -42.85
CA LYS A 201 31.39 -7.48 -44.24
C LYS A 201 32.13 -6.58 -45.24
N ILE A 202 32.09 -5.26 -45.03
CA ILE A 202 32.82 -4.29 -45.87
C ILE A 202 34.34 -4.44 -45.66
N VAL A 203 34.78 -4.61 -44.41
CA VAL A 203 36.19 -4.90 -44.07
C VAL A 203 36.69 -6.16 -44.77
N GLN A 204 35.91 -7.24 -44.75
CA GLN A 204 36.25 -8.49 -45.45
C GLN A 204 36.31 -8.33 -46.99
N GLY A 205 35.54 -7.40 -47.54
CA GLY A 205 35.54 -7.05 -48.96
C GLY A 205 36.72 -6.16 -49.40
N GLY A 206 37.48 -5.57 -48.47
CA GLY A 206 38.70 -4.80 -48.75
C GLY A 206 38.50 -3.39 -49.33
N ASP A 207 37.28 -2.85 -49.33
CA ASP A 207 36.97 -1.52 -49.88
C ASP A 207 36.94 -0.45 -48.78
N LEU A 208 38.08 0.26 -48.62
CA LEU A 208 38.27 1.25 -47.56
C LEU A 208 37.37 2.48 -47.72
N ASN A 209 37.05 2.88 -48.95
CA ASN A 209 36.21 4.05 -49.21
C ASN A 209 34.76 3.76 -48.82
N LYS A 210 34.25 2.58 -49.16
CA LYS A 210 32.93 2.13 -48.70
C LYS A 210 32.86 2.00 -47.18
N LEU A 211 33.95 1.56 -46.55
CA LEU A 211 34.00 1.48 -45.09
C LEU A 211 33.92 2.88 -44.47
N LEU A 212 34.69 3.84 -44.99
CA LEU A 212 34.66 5.22 -44.52
C LEU A 212 33.26 5.84 -44.66
N ASP A 213 32.63 5.71 -45.83
CA ASP A 213 31.28 6.21 -46.09
C ASP A 213 30.25 5.57 -45.14
N TYR A 214 30.40 4.28 -44.86
CA TYR A 214 29.52 3.53 -43.97
C TYR A 214 29.68 3.94 -42.49
N LEU A 215 30.91 4.15 -42.03
CA LEU A 215 31.23 4.62 -40.67
C LEU A 215 30.78 6.06 -40.43
N MET A 216 30.81 6.92 -41.46
CA MET A 216 30.29 8.30 -41.34
C MET A 216 28.76 8.34 -41.31
N SER A 217 28.09 7.32 -41.87
CA SER A 217 26.63 7.26 -41.97
C SER A 217 25.96 6.50 -40.83
N ASN A 218 26.70 5.67 -40.09
CA ASN A 218 26.15 4.80 -39.05
C ASN A 218 26.93 4.92 -37.73
N PRO A 219 26.24 5.12 -36.58
CA PRO A 219 26.89 5.18 -35.29
C PRO A 219 27.37 3.79 -34.86
N ILE A 220 28.69 3.63 -34.78
CA ILE A 220 29.34 2.40 -34.32
C ILE A 220 30.29 2.75 -33.17
N GLU A 221 30.35 1.90 -32.15
CA GLU A 221 31.25 2.10 -31.01
C GLU A 221 32.73 2.07 -31.43
N ALA A 222 33.53 3.00 -30.92
CA ALA A 222 34.95 3.12 -31.26
C ALA A 222 35.76 1.85 -30.95
N THR A 223 35.39 1.13 -29.87
CA THR A 223 35.97 -0.16 -29.49
C THR A 223 35.66 -1.26 -30.51
N ALA A 224 34.45 -1.26 -31.07
CA ALA A 224 34.06 -2.19 -32.13
C ALA A 224 34.83 -1.89 -33.42
N ILE A 225 34.95 -0.61 -33.81
CA ILE A 225 35.74 -0.18 -34.97
C ILE A 225 37.19 -0.65 -34.86
N TYR A 226 37.82 -0.46 -33.70
CA TYR A 226 39.19 -0.89 -33.46
C TYR A 226 39.36 -2.41 -33.64
N LYS A 227 38.49 -3.22 -33.02
CA LYS A 227 38.53 -4.69 -33.17
C LYS A 227 38.35 -5.13 -34.62
N MET A 228 37.39 -4.54 -35.33
CA MET A 228 37.12 -4.85 -36.74
C MET A 228 38.35 -4.58 -37.63
N LEU A 229 39.03 -3.44 -37.43
CA LEU A 229 40.21 -3.07 -38.19
C LEU A 229 41.44 -3.92 -37.84
N ASP A 230 41.64 -4.24 -36.56
CA ASP A 230 42.74 -5.11 -36.13
C ASP A 230 42.58 -6.55 -36.66
N GLU A 231 41.36 -7.09 -36.66
CA GLU A 231 41.08 -8.42 -37.19
C GLU A 231 41.17 -8.48 -38.74
N GLY A 232 40.64 -7.47 -39.42
CA GLY A 232 40.61 -7.41 -40.89
C GLY A 232 41.94 -7.01 -41.54
N TYR A 233 42.68 -6.09 -40.93
CA TYR A 233 43.89 -5.50 -41.50
C TYR A 233 45.15 -5.70 -40.64
N GLY A 234 45.02 -5.97 -39.34
CA GLY A 234 46.16 -6.13 -38.42
C GLY A 234 47.09 -7.31 -38.75
N LYS A 235 46.57 -8.38 -39.37
CA LYS A 235 47.40 -9.50 -39.88
C LYS A 235 48.29 -9.10 -41.06
N ASN A 236 47.85 -8.15 -41.90
CA ASN A 236 48.62 -7.66 -43.04
C ASN A 236 49.71 -6.66 -42.61
N LEU A 237 49.47 -5.88 -41.55
CA LEU A 237 50.47 -4.98 -40.98
C LEU A 237 51.64 -5.72 -40.30
N LYS A 238 51.39 -6.87 -39.65
CA LYS A 238 52.45 -7.70 -39.06
C LYS A 238 53.36 -8.40 -40.07
N LYS A 239 52.90 -8.64 -41.30
CA LYS A 239 53.74 -9.21 -42.37
C LYS A 239 54.74 -8.19 -42.94
N LEU A 240 54.39 -6.91 -42.95
CA LEU A 240 55.26 -5.83 -43.42
C LEU A 240 56.44 -5.57 -42.48
N SER A 241 56.30 -5.82 -41.18
CA SER A 241 57.41 -5.66 -40.20
C SER A 241 58.42 -6.81 -40.19
N LEU A 242 58.18 -7.89 -40.94
CA LEU A 242 59.06 -9.07 -41.05
C LEU A 242 59.80 -9.13 -42.39
N SER A 243 59.66 -8.10 -43.23
CA SER A 243 60.26 -8.02 -44.58
C SER A 243 61.37 -6.96 -44.68
N PHE A 244 61.96 -6.57 -43.56
CA PHE A 244 63.16 -5.71 -43.49
C PHE A 244 64.31 -6.46 -42.83
#